data_AF-A0A0S4XAV2-F1
#
_entry.id   AF-A0A0S4XAV2-F1
#
_cell.length_a   1.000
_cell.length_b   1.000
_cell.length_c   1.000
_cell.angle_alpha   90.00
_cell.angle_beta   90.00
_cell.angle_gamma   90.00
#
_symmetry.space_group_name_H-M   'P 1'
#
loop_
_entity.id
_entity.type
_entity.pdbx_description
1 polymer ?
#
loop_
_entity_poly.entity_id
_entity_poly.type
_entity_poly.pdbx_seq_one_letter_code
_entity_poly.pdbx_strand_id
1 'polypeptide(L)'
;MLSRHQIEQHAPRTFRENRDKACELAEKYDGWLGRKPGEGASVIVDCSMDHSSMTFSASGSPTGTSPSHVDKISQLAHELIHAKHMVAGTWKGRWGDDRDPKTSAGKEELRAVGLGKYEYAKTGEPSENAIRDEHGLPLRRKY
;
A
#
# COMPACT_ATOMS: atom_id res chain seq x y z
N MET A 1 9.96 3.54 8.07
CA MET A 1 11.10 3.82 8.98
C MET A 1 12.40 3.77 8.20
N LEU A 2 13.40 4.54 8.61
CA LEU A 2 14.73 4.47 8.01
C LEU A 2 15.42 3.16 8.39
N SER A 3 16.14 2.57 7.44
CA SER A 3 17.09 1.49 7.70
C SER A 3 18.27 2.00 8.53
N ARG A 4 19.09 1.11 9.11
CA ARG A 4 20.23 1.51 9.95
C ARG A 4 21.16 2.51 9.24
N HIS A 5 21.54 2.23 8.00
CA HIS A 5 22.45 3.10 7.26
C HIS A 5 21.80 4.48 6.96
N GLN A 6 20.50 4.51 6.69
CA GLN A 6 19.74 5.76 6.49
C GLN A 6 19.61 6.57 7.78
N ILE A 7 19.52 5.91 8.94
CA ILE A 7 19.54 6.58 10.25
C ILE A 7 20.90 7.24 10.47
N GLU A 8 22.00 6.57 10.15
CA GLU A 8 23.36 7.13 10.25
C GLU A 8 23.54 8.34 9.31
N GLN A 9 22.97 8.31 8.11
CA GLN A 9 23.06 9.39 7.13
C GLN A 9 22.17 10.60 7.45
N HIS A 10 20.94 10.38 7.91
CA HIS A 10 19.95 11.45 8.10
C HIS A 10 19.77 11.90 9.56
N ALA A 11 20.22 11.09 10.52
CA ALA A 11 20.20 11.37 11.95
C ALA A 11 18.86 11.97 12.46
N PRO A 12 17.71 11.32 12.22
CA PRO A 12 16.42 11.83 12.69
C PRO A 12 16.38 11.86 14.22
N ARG A 13 15.84 12.95 14.79
CA ARG A 13 15.79 13.17 16.24
C ARG A 13 14.52 12.60 16.87
N THR A 14 13.49 12.39 16.07
CA THR A 14 12.19 11.89 16.53
C THR A 14 11.68 10.75 15.67
N PHE A 15 10.76 9.95 16.21
CA PHE A 15 10.06 8.91 15.44
C PHE A 15 9.31 9.51 14.23
N ARG A 16 8.71 10.69 14.41
CA ARG A 16 8.01 11.40 13.33
C ARG A 16 8.97 11.79 12.21
N GLU A 17 10.10 12.41 12.53
CA GLU A 17 11.13 12.75 11.54
C GLU A 17 11.65 11.52 10.79
N ASN A 18 11.89 10.43 11.52
CA ASN A 18 12.31 9.16 10.92
C ASN A 18 11.27 8.63 9.93
N ARG A 19 10.00 8.60 10.33
CA ARG A 19 8.89 8.16 9.47
C ARG A 19 8.73 9.06 8.25
N ASP A 20 8.70 10.38 8.45
CA ASP A 20 8.46 11.34 7.37
C ASP A 20 9.61 11.31 6.34
N LYS A 21 10.86 11.13 6.79
CA LYS A 21 12.01 10.92 5.89
C LYS A 21 11.96 9.58 5.18
N ALA A 22 11.54 8.51 5.86
CA ALA A 22 11.36 7.21 5.22
C ALA A 22 10.30 7.25 4.10
N CYS A 23 9.19 7.96 4.32
CA CYS A 23 8.17 8.19 3.31
C CYS A 23 8.70 8.94 2.09
N GLU A 24 9.59 9.93 2.30
CA GLU A 24 10.27 10.65 1.22
C GLU A 24 11.21 9.73 0.41
N LEU A 25 12.03 8.92 1.09
CA LEU A 25 12.96 8.00 0.40
C LEU A 25 12.22 6.87 -0.33
N ALA A 26 11.06 6.45 0.17
CA ALA A 26 10.21 5.45 -0.45
C ALA A 26 9.40 5.98 -1.64
N GLU A 27 9.28 7.30 -1.78
CA GLU A 27 8.42 7.94 -2.77
C GLU A 27 8.99 7.82 -4.18
N LYS A 28 8.12 7.43 -5.12
CA LYS A 28 8.40 7.57 -6.56
C LYS A 28 8.25 9.04 -6.96
N TYR A 29 9.33 9.66 -7.40
CA TYR A 29 9.33 11.08 -7.81
C TYR A 29 9.50 11.25 -9.32
N ASP A 30 9.01 12.38 -9.83
CA ASP A 30 9.21 12.81 -11.21
C ASP A 30 10.54 13.58 -11.29
N GLY A 31 11.52 13.02 -12.01
CA GLY A 31 12.79 13.68 -12.30
C GLY A 31 12.80 14.28 -13.71
N TRP A 32 13.84 15.04 -14.05
CA TRP A 32 13.96 15.65 -15.37
C TRP A 32 13.97 14.61 -16.52
N LEU A 33 14.63 13.46 -16.30
CA LEU A 33 14.63 12.35 -17.28
C LEU A 33 13.43 11.39 -17.12
N GLY A 34 12.33 11.86 -16.52
CA GLY A 34 11.14 11.07 -16.24
C GLY A 34 11.10 10.47 -14.84
N ARG A 35 10.18 9.53 -14.65
CA ARG A 35 9.87 8.92 -13.36
C ARG A 35 11.00 8.05 -12.84
N LYS A 36 11.52 8.36 -11.65
CA LYS A 36 12.55 7.57 -10.98
C LYS A 36 12.01 6.96 -9.68
N PRO A 37 12.44 5.73 -9.34
CA PRO A 37 12.21 5.22 -8.00
C PRO A 37 13.00 6.05 -6.98
N GLY A 38 12.44 6.17 -5.78
CA GLY A 38 13.18 6.52 -4.58
C GLY A 38 14.19 5.45 -4.18
N GLU A 39 14.94 5.72 -3.14
CA GLU A 39 15.90 4.77 -2.55
C GLU A 39 15.20 3.57 -1.90
N GLY A 40 13.95 3.77 -1.46
CA GLY A 40 13.24 2.83 -0.61
C GLY A 40 13.54 3.05 0.87
N ALA A 41 12.74 2.42 1.73
CA ALA A 41 12.94 2.49 3.16
C ALA A 41 12.43 1.21 3.85
N SER A 42 12.87 0.98 5.10
CA SER A 42 12.31 -0.08 5.93
C SER A 42 10.85 0.21 6.29
N VAL A 43 10.05 -0.83 6.45
CA VAL A 43 8.61 -0.71 6.72
C VAL A 43 8.26 -1.46 8.00
N ILE A 44 7.38 -0.87 8.80
CA ILE A 44 6.69 -1.56 9.89
C ILE A 44 5.25 -1.69 9.41
N VAL A 45 4.75 -2.91 9.34
CA VAL A 45 3.35 -3.19 9.05
C VAL A 45 2.64 -3.36 10.40
N ASP A 46 1.64 -2.53 10.63
CA ASP A 46 0.71 -2.68 11.74
C ASP A 46 -0.61 -3.21 11.19
N CYS A 47 -1.08 -4.33 11.76
CA CYS A 47 -2.30 -5.00 11.32
C CYS A 47 -3.12 -5.37 12.55
N SER A 48 -4.28 -4.75 12.70
CA SER A 48 -5.23 -5.09 13.77
C SER A 48 -6.01 -6.35 13.43
N MET A 49 -6.11 -7.27 14.38
CA MET A 49 -6.92 -8.49 14.22
C MET A 49 -8.42 -8.22 14.43
N ASP A 50 -8.77 -7.14 15.11
CA ASP A 50 -10.15 -6.73 15.36
C ASP A 50 -10.80 -6.05 14.14
N HIS A 51 -9.96 -5.56 13.23
CA HIS A 51 -10.35 -4.97 11.95
C HIS A 51 -9.55 -5.68 10.84
N SER A 52 -9.66 -7.00 10.76
CA SER A 52 -8.85 -7.85 9.87
C SER A 52 -9.51 -8.19 8.53
N SER A 53 -10.75 -7.77 8.30
CA SER A 53 -11.45 -8.01 7.06
C SER A 53 -12.24 -6.81 6.61
N MET A 54 -12.46 -6.72 5.31
CA MET A 54 -13.37 -5.75 4.70
C MET A 54 -14.59 -6.49 4.17
N THR A 55 -15.77 -6.06 4.63
CA THR A 55 -17.06 -6.55 4.11
C THR A 55 -17.43 -5.79 2.85
N PHE A 56 -18.12 -6.46 1.93
CA PHE A 56 -18.56 -5.85 0.67
C PHE A 56 -20.05 -6.04 0.44
N SER A 57 -20.68 -5.04 -0.19
CA SER A 57 -22.01 -5.21 -0.79
C SER A 57 -21.97 -6.18 -1.97
N ALA A 58 -23.13 -6.61 -2.47
CA ALA A 58 -23.24 -7.43 -3.69
C ALA A 58 -22.54 -6.83 -4.92
N SER A 59 -22.34 -5.51 -4.94
CA SER A 59 -21.61 -4.80 -6.01
C SER A 59 -20.09 -4.79 -5.83
N GLY A 60 -19.56 -5.35 -4.74
CA GLY A 60 -18.14 -5.31 -4.39
C GLY A 60 -17.67 -3.96 -3.80
N SER A 61 -18.60 -3.14 -3.31
CA SER A 61 -18.29 -1.87 -2.64
C SER A 61 -18.04 -2.12 -1.14
N PRO A 62 -16.98 -1.58 -0.53
CA PRO A 62 -16.73 -1.70 0.92
C PRO A 62 -17.91 -1.23 1.77
N THR A 63 -18.27 -2.01 2.79
CA THR A 63 -19.37 -1.69 3.75
C THR A 63 -18.89 -1.52 5.18
N GLY A 64 -17.61 -1.78 5.45
CA GLY A 64 -17.00 -1.65 6.77
C GLY A 64 -16.01 -2.77 7.03
N THR A 65 -15.30 -2.66 8.15
CA THR A 65 -14.35 -3.67 8.60
C THR A 65 -14.92 -4.53 9.71
N SER A 66 -14.54 -5.81 9.76
CA SER A 66 -14.87 -6.72 10.86
C SER A 66 -13.72 -7.68 11.15
N PRO A 67 -13.69 -8.35 12.30
CA PRO A 67 -12.81 -9.50 12.49
C PRO A 67 -13.19 -10.61 11.50
N SER A 68 -12.21 -11.31 10.93
CA SER A 68 -12.45 -12.53 10.15
C SER A 68 -11.35 -13.54 10.36
N HIS A 69 -11.71 -14.81 10.49
CA HIS A 69 -10.73 -15.89 10.55
C HIS A 69 -10.13 -16.24 9.18
N VAL A 70 -10.86 -15.94 8.10
CA VAL A 70 -10.50 -16.33 6.73
C VAL A 70 -9.94 -15.14 5.94
N ASP A 71 -10.61 -13.99 6.01
CA ASP A 71 -10.27 -12.82 5.20
C ASP A 71 -9.12 -11.97 5.79
N LYS A 72 -8.60 -12.31 6.98
CA LYS A 72 -7.42 -11.65 7.58
C LYS A 72 -6.21 -11.57 6.67
N ILE A 73 -6.07 -12.54 5.78
CA ILE A 73 -4.97 -12.59 4.82
C ILE A 73 -5.05 -11.46 3.79
N SER A 74 -6.25 -11.02 3.40
CA SER A 74 -6.39 -9.98 2.38
C SER A 74 -5.93 -8.62 2.90
N GLN A 75 -6.25 -8.29 4.15
CA GLN A 75 -5.85 -7.03 4.76
C GLN A 75 -4.35 -7.02 5.11
N LEU A 76 -3.81 -8.14 5.60
CA LEU A 76 -2.36 -8.27 5.75
C LEU A 76 -1.65 -8.14 4.39
N ALA A 77 -2.18 -8.78 3.35
CA ALA A 77 -1.64 -8.68 2.00
C ALA A 77 -1.65 -7.23 1.50
N HIS A 78 -2.75 -6.50 1.72
CA HIS A 78 -2.87 -5.09 1.36
C HIS A 78 -1.71 -4.25 1.93
N GLU A 79 -1.46 -4.37 3.24
CA GLU A 79 -0.36 -3.66 3.88
C GLU A 79 1.02 -4.13 3.39
N LEU A 80 1.19 -5.44 3.13
CA LEU A 80 2.44 -5.97 2.57
C LEU A 80 2.70 -5.50 1.14
N ILE A 81 1.66 -5.22 0.35
CA ILE A 81 1.81 -4.65 -1.00
C ILE A 81 2.29 -3.20 -0.91
N HIS A 82 1.74 -2.40 0.01
CA HIS A 82 2.31 -1.08 0.31
C HIS A 82 3.76 -1.18 0.77
N ALA A 83 4.06 -2.13 1.67
CA ALA A 83 5.42 -2.36 2.14
C ALA A 83 6.38 -2.71 0.99
N LYS A 84 5.98 -3.60 0.07
CA LYS A 84 6.71 -3.92 -1.15
C LYS A 84 7.02 -2.66 -1.96
N HIS A 85 6.02 -1.79 -2.17
CA HIS A 85 6.22 -0.56 -2.92
C HIS A 85 7.15 0.43 -2.21
N MET A 86 7.06 0.53 -0.88
CA MET A 86 7.92 1.39 -0.07
C MET A 86 9.37 0.91 -0.07
N VAL A 87 9.60 -0.39 0.11
CA VAL A 87 10.95 -0.98 0.04
C VAL A 87 11.56 -0.82 -1.34
N ALA A 88 10.75 -0.91 -2.40
CA ALA A 88 11.20 -0.73 -3.78
C ALA A 88 11.38 0.75 -4.20
N GLY A 89 11.06 1.72 -3.34
CA GLY A 89 11.11 3.14 -3.70
C GLY A 89 10.07 3.54 -4.76
N THR A 90 9.00 2.76 -4.93
CA THR A 90 7.96 3.04 -5.94
C THR A 90 6.64 3.51 -5.34
N TRP A 91 6.60 3.73 -4.03
CA TRP A 91 5.39 4.09 -3.30
C TRP A 91 4.87 5.48 -3.70
N LYS A 92 3.56 5.63 -3.73
CA LYS A 92 2.87 6.88 -4.16
C LYS A 92 2.04 7.52 -3.05
N GLY A 93 1.99 6.89 -1.87
CA GLY A 93 1.06 7.24 -0.80
C GLY A 93 1.35 8.54 -0.03
N ARG A 94 2.40 9.28 -0.36
CA ARG A 94 2.83 10.43 0.44
C ARG A 94 1.88 11.63 0.37
N TRP A 95 1.19 11.83 -0.76
CA TRP A 95 0.44 13.07 -1.02
C TRP A 95 -0.99 12.85 -1.50
N GLY A 96 -1.89 13.66 -0.92
CA GLY A 96 -3.31 13.74 -1.26
C GLY A 96 -4.18 12.79 -0.44
N ASP A 97 -5.50 12.88 -0.67
CA ASP A 97 -6.51 12.02 -0.04
C ASP A 97 -6.45 10.61 -0.66
N ASP A 98 -6.31 9.58 0.19
CA ASP A 98 -6.28 8.18 -0.21
C ASP A 98 -7.62 7.71 -0.80
N ARG A 99 -8.73 8.36 -0.43
CA ARG A 99 -10.07 8.10 -0.98
C ARG A 99 -10.32 8.73 -2.35
N ASP A 100 -9.48 9.68 -2.77
CA ASP A 100 -9.59 10.28 -4.10
C ASP A 100 -8.67 9.56 -5.10
N PRO A 101 -9.21 8.77 -6.04
CA PRO A 101 -8.42 8.01 -7.02
C PRO A 101 -7.58 8.89 -7.96
N LYS A 102 -7.78 10.21 -7.96
CA LYS A 102 -7.00 11.16 -8.77
C LYS A 102 -5.71 11.60 -8.09
N THR A 103 -5.59 11.47 -6.77
CA THR A 103 -4.38 11.84 -6.02
C THR A 103 -3.28 10.79 -6.16
N SER A 104 -2.08 11.07 -5.65
CA SER A 104 -1.02 10.06 -5.62
C SER A 104 -1.33 8.97 -4.60
N ALA A 105 -1.88 9.34 -3.43
CA ALA A 105 -2.35 8.40 -2.42
C ALA A 105 -3.46 7.48 -2.95
N GLY A 106 -4.55 8.00 -3.52
CA GLY A 106 -5.59 7.12 -4.05
C GLY A 106 -5.14 6.24 -5.22
N LYS A 107 -4.12 6.66 -5.99
CA LYS A 107 -3.50 5.78 -7.00
C LYS A 107 -2.65 4.67 -6.38
N GLU A 108 -2.05 4.90 -5.22
CA GLU A 108 -1.34 3.87 -4.45
C GLU A 108 -2.32 2.81 -3.97
N GLU A 109 -3.43 3.24 -3.42
CA GLU A 109 -4.52 2.40 -2.94
C GLU A 109 -5.15 1.55 -4.05
N LEU A 110 -5.52 2.17 -5.18
CA LEU A 110 -6.00 1.43 -6.35
C LEU A 110 -4.97 0.39 -6.83
N ARG A 111 -3.68 0.69 -6.71
CA ARG A 111 -2.60 -0.23 -7.06
C ARG A 111 -2.48 -1.38 -6.07
N ALA A 112 -2.57 -1.10 -4.77
CA ALA A 112 -2.54 -2.12 -3.72
C ALA A 112 -3.75 -3.06 -3.82
N VAL A 113 -4.95 -2.51 -4.07
CA VAL A 113 -6.15 -3.32 -4.27
C VAL A 113 -6.09 -4.13 -5.57
N GLY A 114 -5.48 -3.59 -6.62
CA GLY A 114 -5.45 -4.19 -7.96
C GLY A 114 -6.68 -3.84 -8.79
N LEU A 115 -7.04 -2.56 -8.83
CA LEU A 115 -8.22 -2.04 -9.56
C LEU A 115 -7.86 -1.33 -10.87
N GLY A 116 -8.72 -1.48 -11.87
CA GLY A 116 -8.64 -0.75 -13.13
C GLY A 116 -7.39 -1.11 -13.94
N LYS A 117 -6.44 -0.18 -14.06
CA LYS A 117 -5.18 -0.44 -14.79
C LYS A 117 -4.18 -1.29 -13.99
N TYR A 118 -4.44 -1.53 -12.71
CA TYR A 118 -3.58 -2.29 -11.81
C TYR A 118 -4.06 -3.72 -11.58
N GLU A 119 -5.10 -4.16 -12.29
CA GLU A 119 -5.60 -5.53 -12.21
C GLU A 119 -4.49 -6.54 -12.51
N TYR A 120 -4.47 -7.65 -11.75
CA TYR A 120 -3.48 -8.71 -11.92
C TYR A 120 -3.43 -9.24 -13.36
N ALA A 121 -4.59 -9.46 -13.99
CA ALA A 121 -4.69 -9.92 -15.37
C ALA A 121 -4.00 -8.98 -16.40
N LYS A 122 -3.80 -7.70 -16.06
CA LYS A 122 -3.13 -6.71 -16.93
C LYS A 122 -1.66 -6.52 -16.62
N THR A 123 -1.27 -6.74 -15.36
CA THR A 123 0.06 -6.35 -14.85
C THR A 123 0.93 -7.52 -14.42
N GLY A 124 0.33 -8.64 -14.02
CA GLY A 124 1.01 -9.75 -13.34
C GLY A 124 1.53 -9.39 -11.94
N GLU A 125 1.21 -8.21 -11.41
CA GLU A 125 1.73 -7.73 -10.14
C GLU A 125 0.84 -8.17 -8.96
N PRO A 126 1.42 -8.64 -7.84
CA PRO A 126 0.67 -8.93 -6.62
C PRO A 126 -0.20 -7.76 -6.18
N SER A 127 -1.45 -8.07 -5.80
CA SER A 127 -2.45 -7.12 -5.32
C SER A 127 -3.37 -7.80 -4.30
N GLU A 128 -4.13 -7.02 -3.53
CA GLU A 128 -5.13 -7.55 -2.59
C GLU A 128 -6.11 -8.47 -3.32
N ASN A 129 -6.60 -8.05 -4.50
CA ASN A 129 -7.51 -8.87 -5.29
C ASN A 129 -6.86 -10.13 -5.85
N ALA A 130 -5.57 -10.13 -6.17
CA ALA A 130 -4.87 -11.35 -6.57
C ALA A 130 -4.85 -12.38 -5.43
N ILE A 131 -4.56 -11.93 -4.21
CA ILE A 131 -4.58 -12.79 -3.02
C ILE A 131 -6.01 -13.22 -2.69
N ARG A 132 -6.99 -12.32 -2.80
CA ARG A 132 -8.40 -12.68 -2.61
C ARG A 132 -8.83 -13.78 -3.58
N ASP A 133 -8.47 -13.66 -4.86
CA ASP A 133 -8.79 -14.66 -5.89
C ASP A 133 -8.16 -16.02 -5.59
N GLU A 134 -6.86 -16.03 -5.22
CA GLU A 134 -6.14 -17.25 -4.81
C GLU A 134 -6.82 -17.98 -3.65
N HIS A 135 -7.40 -17.24 -2.72
CA HIS A 135 -8.06 -17.78 -1.52
C HIS A 135 -9.59 -17.96 -1.67
N GLY A 136 -10.16 -17.72 -2.86
CA GLY A 136 -11.61 -17.82 -3.09
C GLY A 136 -12.44 -16.78 -2.32
N LEU A 137 -11.84 -15.65 -1.96
CA LEU A 137 -12.47 -14.55 -1.24
C LEU A 137 -13.18 -13.59 -2.19
N PRO A 138 -14.23 -12.89 -1.75
CA PRO A 138 -14.88 -11.86 -2.56
C PRO A 138 -13.89 -10.76 -2.96
N LEU A 139 -13.84 -10.43 -4.24
CA LEU A 139 -12.99 -9.35 -4.77
C LEU A 139 -13.53 -7.98 -4.41
N ARG A 140 -12.62 -7.07 -4.01
CA ARG A 140 -12.93 -5.64 -3.86
C ARG A 140 -13.05 -5.03 -5.24
N ARG A 141 -14.18 -4.40 -5.54
CA ARG A 141 -14.45 -3.81 -6.88
C ARG A 141 -14.41 -2.27 -6.89
N LYS A 142 -14.39 -1.66 -5.71
CA LYS A 142 -14.30 -0.21 -5.53
C LYS A 142 -13.38 0.13 -4.37
N TYR A 143 -12.76 1.30 -4.47
CA TYR A 143 -12.03 1.87 -3.35
C TYR A 143 -13.00 2.64 -2.46
#